data_AF-A0A3N9X8H0-F1
#
_entry.id   AF-A0A3N9X8H0-F1
#
_cell.length_a   1.000
_cell.length_b   1.000
_cell.length_c   1.000
_cell.angle_alpha   90.00
_cell.angle_beta   90.00
_cell.angle_gamma   90.00
#
_symmetry.space_group_name_H-M   'P 1'
#
loop_
_entity.id
_entity.type
_entity.pdbx_description
1 polymer ?
#
loop_
_entity_poly.entity_id
_entity_poly.type
_entity_poly.pdbx_seq_one_letter_code
_entity_poly.pdbx_strand_id
1 'polypeptide(L)' 'MDLVGVSEIREMLGNVSRQRASVIANQRNFPEPVAVLAMGKVWRRSDVVAWIREHRPELAEG' A
#
# COMPACT_ATOMS: atom_id res chain seq x y z
N MET A 1 8.79 -6.26 12.97
CA MET A 1 8.69 -5.49 11.71
C MET A 1 7.38 -5.88 11.06
N ASP A 2 6.47 -4.93 10.86
CA ASP A 2 5.13 -5.19 10.33
C ASP A 2 5.11 -4.97 8.80
N LEU A 3 4.77 -6.02 8.06
CA LEU A 3 4.85 -6.06 6.59
C LEU A 3 3.47 -6.31 5.99
N VAL A 4 3.22 -5.67 4.85
CA VAL A 4 1.97 -5.77 4.11
C VAL A 4 2.24 -6.13 2.65
N GLY A 5 1.36 -6.93 2.07
CA GLY A 5 1.29 -7.17 0.64
C GLY A 5 0.15 -6.38 -0.01
N VAL A 6 -0.07 -6.64 -1.30
CA VAL A 6 -1.13 -5.97 -2.08
C VAL A 6 -2.54 -6.21 -1.51
N SER A 7 -2.76 -7.33 -0.83
CA SER A 7 -4.05 -7.68 -0.23
C SER A 7 -4.38 -6.77 0.96
N GLU A 8 -3.43 -6.55 1.86
CA GLU A 8 -3.61 -5.67 3.02
C GLU A 8 -3.64 -4.20 2.57
N ILE A 9 -2.80 -3.82 1.58
CA ILE A 9 -2.81 -2.46 1.01
C ILE A 9 -4.19 -2.11 0.44
N ARG A 10 -4.88 -3.07 -0.19
CA ARG A 10 -6.23 -2.87 -0.71
C ARG A 10 -7.21 -2.46 0.39
N GLU A 11 -7.14 -3.11 1.54
CA GLU A 11 -7.99 -2.82 2.70
C GLU A 11 -7.66 -1.44 3.27
N MET A 12 -6.37 -1.13 3.41
CA MET A 12 -5.88 0.19 3.85
C MET A 12 -6.33 1.33 2.91
N LEU A 13 -6.54 1.03 1.63
CA LEU A 13 -7.01 2.00 0.63
C LEU A 13 -8.55 2.13 0.59
N GLY A 14 -9.27 1.70 1.62
CA GLY A 14 -10.74 1.73 1.66
C GLY A 14 -11.39 0.57 0.93
N ASN A 15 -10.76 -0.61 0.97
CA ASN A 15 -11.24 -1.86 0.35
C ASN A 15 -11.50 -1.75 -1.17
N VAL A 16 -10.55 -1.15 -1.90
CA VAL A 16 -10.60 -1.06 -3.39
C VAL A 16 -10.48 -2.44 -4.05
N SER A 17 -10.48 -2.54 -5.38
CA SER A 17 -10.17 -3.82 -6.03
C SER A 17 -8.68 -4.17 -5.91
N ARG A 18 -8.34 -5.46 -5.97
CA ARG A 18 -6.93 -5.91 -5.95
C ARG A 18 -6.12 -5.33 -7.12
N GLN A 19 -6.74 -5.23 -8.31
CA GLN A 19 -6.13 -4.59 -9.47
C GLN A 19 -5.83 -3.11 -9.19
N ARG A 20 -6.78 -2.38 -8.60
CA ARG A 20 -6.59 -0.96 -8.27
C ARG A 20 -5.47 -0.78 -7.25
N ALA A 21 -5.42 -1.61 -6.20
CA ALA A 21 -4.33 -1.60 -5.23
C ALA A 21 -2.97 -1.87 -5.89
N SER A 22 -2.88 -2.84 -6.80
CA SER A 22 -1.65 -3.12 -7.55
C SER A 22 -1.20 -1.95 -8.42
N VAL A 23 -2.12 -1.27 -9.12
CA VAL A 23 -1.80 -0.08 -9.92
C VAL A 23 -1.22 1.02 -9.04
N ILE A 24 -1.83 1.29 -7.88
CA ILE A 24 -1.34 2.29 -6.92
C ILE A 24 0.03 1.91 -6.38
N ALA A 25 0.21 0.65 -5.97
CA ALA A 25 1.46 0.14 -5.39
C ALA A 25 2.64 0.08 -6.39
N ASN A 26 2.39 0.32 -7.67
CA ASN A 26 3.42 0.43 -8.72
C ASN A 26 3.61 1.88 -9.21
N GLN A 27 2.95 2.87 -8.62
CA GLN A 27 3.18 4.28 -8.95
C GLN A 27 4.53 4.75 -8.42
N ARG A 28 5.15 5.70 -9.12
CA ARG A 28 6.49 6.21 -8.83
C ARG A 28 6.61 6.87 -7.44
N ASN A 29 5.52 7.44 -6.94
CA ASN A 29 5.47 8.08 -5.62
C ASN A 29 5.07 7.12 -4.50
N PHE A 30 4.75 5.85 -4.80
CA PHE A 30 4.46 4.85 -3.77
C PHE A 30 5.77 4.37 -3.12
N PRO A 31 5.75 3.98 -1.83
CA PRO A 31 6.95 3.47 -1.16
C PRO A 31 7.63 2.32 -1.92
N GLU A 32 8.96 2.30 -1.87
CA GLU A 32 9.73 1.16 -2.38
C GLU A 32 9.46 -0.10 -1.55
N PRO A 33 9.32 -1.27 -2.19
CA PRO A 33 9.09 -2.52 -1.46
C PRO A 33 10.34 -2.92 -0.68
N VAL A 34 10.15 -3.53 0.49
CA VAL A 34 11.26 -4.09 1.27
C VAL A 34 11.78 -5.40 0.68
N ALA A 35 10.93 -6.12 -0.06
CA ALA A 35 11.30 -7.31 -0.79
C ALA A 35 10.33 -7.58 -1.95
N VAL A 36 10.81 -8.34 -2.92
CA VAL A 36 10.03 -8.90 -4.01
C VAL A 36 10.05 -10.42 -3.85
N LEU A 37 8.91 -11.01 -3.54
CA LEU A 37 8.75 -12.46 -3.34
C LEU A 37 8.00 -13.07 -4.53
N ALA A 38 7.99 -14.40 -4.63
CA ALA A 38 7.23 -15.10 -5.68
C ALA A 38 5.72 -14.75 -5.66
N MET A 39 5.17 -14.45 -4.48
CA MET A 39 3.79 -14.01 -4.28
C MET A 39 3.55 -12.53 -4.59
N GLY A 40 4.61 -11.74 -4.78
CA GLY A 40 4.56 -10.31 -5.06
C GLY A 40 5.47 -9.47 -4.17
N LYS A 41 5.38 -8.15 -4.37
CA LYS A 41 6.05 -7.12 -3.56
C LYS A 41 5.48 -7.09 -2.14
N VAL A 42 6.34 -6.80 -1.16
CA VAL A 42 5.96 -6.53 0.23
C VAL A 42 6.57 -5.22 0.72
N TRP A 43 5.85 -4.50 1.57
CA TRP A 43 6.22 -3.17 2.06
C TRP A 43 6.17 -3.12 3.58
N ARG A 44 6.84 -2.12 4.19
CA ARG A 44 6.59 -1.80 5.59
C ARG A 44 5.21 -1.17 5.71
N ARG A 45 4.42 -1.61 6.70
CA ARG A 45 3.12 -1.00 6.96
C ARG A 45 3.23 0.49 7.25
N SER A 46 4.25 0.91 8.00
CA SER A 46 4.51 2.31 8.33
C SER A 46 4.63 3.21 7.11
N ASP A 47 5.35 2.75 6.09
CA ASP A 47 5.65 3.54 4.90
C ASP A 47 4.38 3.71 4.05
N VAL A 48 3.55 2.67 3.97
CA VAL A 48 2.24 2.73 3.32
C VAL A 48 1.29 3.66 4.08
N VAL A 49 1.24 3.59 5.41
CA VAL A 49 0.40 4.49 6.24
C VAL A 49 0.81 5.95 6.05
N ALA A 50 2.11 6.24 6.06
CA ALA A 50 2.62 7.59 5.83
C ALA A 50 2.21 8.10 4.45
N TRP A 51 2.36 7.27 3.42
CA TRP A 51 1.95 7.61 2.07
C TRP A 51 0.45 7.89 1.95
N ILE A 52 -0.41 7.06 2.58
CA ILE A 52 -1.86 7.27 2.58
C ILE A 52 -2.21 8.60 3.24
N ARG A 53 -1.62 8.92 4.38
CA ARG A 53 -1.87 10.20 5.07
C ARG A 53 -1.50 11.42 4.21
N GLU A 54 -0.39 11.33 3.49
CA GLU A 54 0.10 12.42 2.64
C GLU A 54 -0.72 12.58 1.35
N HIS A 55 -1.05 11.46 0.69
CA HIS A 55 -1.61 11.48 -0.67
C HIS A 55 -3.12 11.28 -0.72
N ARG A 56 -3.72 10.76 0.36
CA ARG A 56 -5.13 10.35 0.45
C ARG A 56 -5.72 10.74 1.81
N PRO A 57 -5.69 12.02 2.18
CA PRO A 57 -6.15 12.49 3.49
C PRO A 57 -7.61 12.10 3.78
N GLU A 58 -8.45 11.95 2.75
CA GLU A 58 -9.84 11.50 2.88
C GLU A 58 -9.97 10.08 3.45
N LEU A 59 -8.93 9.25 3.37
CA LEU A 59 -8.88 7.91 3.95
C LEU A 59 -8.23 7.90 5.35
N ALA A 60 -7.58 9.00 5.75
CA ALA A 60 -6.91 9.11 7.04
C ALA A 60 -7.83 9.64 8.15
N GLU A 61 -8.95 10.27 7.79
CA GLU A 61 -9.91 10.91 8.72
C GLU A 61 -11.15 10.04 9.04
N GLY A 62 -11.04 8.71 8.89
CA GLY A 62 -12.10 7.73 9.20
C GLY A 62 -11.94 7.06 10.56
#